data_AF-Q9XUE7-F1
#
_entry.id   AF-Q9XUE7-F1
#
_cell.length_a   1.000
_cell.length_b   1.000
_cell.length_c   1.000
_cell.angle_alpha   90.00
_cell.angle_beta   90.00
_cell.angle_gamma   90.00
#
_symmetry.space_group_name_H-M   'P 1'
#
loop_
_entity.id
_entity.type
_entity.pdbx_description
1 polymer ?
#
loop_
_entity_poly.entity_id
_entity_poly.type
_entity_poly.pdbx_seq_one_letter_code
_entity_poly.pdbx_strand_id
1 'polypeptide(L)'
;MSNKEIEDNEDVWKERCMNCIRCNDEKNCGTCWPCRNGKTCDMRKCFSAKRLYNEKVKRQTDENLKAIMAKTAQREAAHQAATTTAPSAPVVIEQQVEKKKRGRKKGSGNGGAAAAAQQRKANIINERDYVPNRPTRQQSADLRRKRTQLNAEPDKHPRQCLNPNCIYESRIDSKYCSDECGKELARMRLTEILPNRCKQYFFEGPSGGPRSLEDEIKPKRAKINREVQKLTESEKNMMAFLNKLVEFIKTQLKLQPLGTEERYDDNLYEGCIVCGLPDIPLLKYTKHIELCWARSEKAISFGAPEKNNDMFYCEKYDSRTNSFCKRLKSLCPEHRKLGDEQHLKVCGYPKKWEDGMIETAKTVSELIEMEDPFGEEGCRTKKDACHKHHKWIPSLRGTIELEQACLFQKMYELCHEMHKLNAHAEWTTNALSIMMHKQPNIIDSEQMSLFNKSQSTSSSASAHGATTPISSTSSSSSSSSKNDDEMEDTAEFLANLAVQKEEETQNN
;
A
#
# COMPACT_ATOMS: atom_id res chain seq x y z
N MET A 1 13.81 -3.28 18.28
CA MET A 1 15.00 -3.34 19.14
C MET A 1 15.73 -2.03 19.02
N SER A 2 16.15 -1.42 20.12
CA SER A 2 17.05 -0.26 20.06
C SER A 2 18.38 -0.69 19.41
N ASN A 3 19.15 0.22 18.80
CA ASN A 3 20.48 -0.14 18.25
C ASN A 3 21.38 -0.82 19.30
N LYS A 4 21.21 -0.46 20.58
CA LYS A 4 21.91 -1.05 21.72
C LYS A 4 21.56 -2.52 21.94
N GLU A 5 20.29 -2.90 21.80
CA GLU A 5 19.85 -4.30 21.95
C GLU A 5 20.37 -5.22 20.82
N ILE A 6 20.66 -4.66 19.64
CA ILE A 6 21.20 -5.45 18.52
C ILE A 6 22.71 -5.67 18.67
N GLU A 7 23.44 -4.73 19.25
CA GLU A 7 24.89 -4.88 19.50
C GLU A 7 25.20 -5.98 20.52
N ASP A 8 24.31 -6.18 21.49
CA ASP A 8 24.43 -7.23 22.51
C ASP A 8 23.96 -8.62 22.06
N ASN A 9 23.31 -8.73 20.89
CA ASN A 9 22.87 -10.02 20.38
C ASN A 9 24.04 -10.76 19.71
N GLU A 10 24.72 -11.64 20.47
CA GLU A 10 25.82 -12.47 19.97
C GLU A 10 25.44 -13.36 18.78
N ASP A 11 24.16 -13.68 18.57
CA ASP A 11 23.73 -14.46 17.40
C ASP A 11 23.98 -13.72 16.08
N VAL A 12 24.03 -12.38 16.10
CA VAL A 12 24.38 -11.58 14.92
C VAL A 12 25.82 -11.86 14.48
N TRP A 13 26.75 -11.96 15.44
CA TRP A 13 28.19 -12.07 15.17
C TRP A 13 28.63 -13.49 14.77
N LYS A 14 27.73 -14.47 14.84
CA LYS A 14 27.93 -15.82 14.28
C LYS A 14 27.88 -15.83 12.75
N GLU A 15 27.20 -14.87 12.13
CA GLU A 15 27.08 -14.78 10.68
C GLU A 15 28.36 -14.21 10.05
N ARG A 16 28.92 -14.94 9.07
CA ARG A 16 30.21 -14.62 8.43
C ARG A 16 30.09 -14.66 6.91
N CYS A 17 30.56 -13.62 6.23
CA CYS A 17 30.55 -13.57 4.76
C CYS A 17 31.68 -14.36 4.11
N MET A 18 32.67 -14.82 4.89
CA MET A 18 33.88 -15.53 4.44
C MET A 18 34.77 -14.79 3.43
N ASN A 19 34.44 -13.55 3.05
CA ASN A 19 35.19 -12.76 2.06
C ASN A 19 35.84 -11.49 2.64
N CYS A 20 35.46 -11.06 3.86
CA CYS A 20 36.04 -9.87 4.47
C CYS A 20 37.29 -10.21 5.30
N ILE A 21 38.19 -9.24 5.46
CA ILE A 21 39.46 -9.41 6.19
C ILE A 21 39.24 -10.02 7.60
N ARG A 22 38.18 -9.60 8.29
CA ARG A 22 37.80 -10.10 9.63
C ARG A 22 37.26 -11.52 9.66
N CYS A 23 36.72 -12.01 8.54
CA CYS A 23 36.35 -13.41 8.41
C CYS A 23 37.58 -14.30 8.24
N ASN A 24 38.60 -13.81 7.55
CA ASN A 24 39.85 -14.54 7.32
C ASN A 24 40.74 -14.61 8.57
N ASP A 25 40.54 -13.73 9.54
CA ASP A 25 41.23 -13.83 10.83
C ASP A 25 40.79 -15.08 11.61
N GLU A 26 41.74 -16.00 11.81
CA GLU A 26 41.53 -17.25 12.55
C GLU A 26 41.65 -17.06 14.07
N LYS A 27 42.47 -16.10 14.52
CA LYS A 27 42.82 -15.93 15.94
C LYS A 27 42.02 -14.79 16.57
N ASN A 28 41.50 -15.06 17.77
CA ASN A 28 40.98 -14.00 18.64
C ASN A 28 42.15 -13.15 19.14
N CYS A 29 42.02 -11.83 19.19
CA CYS A 29 43.13 -10.96 19.63
C CYS A 29 43.49 -11.12 21.12
N GLY A 30 42.62 -11.76 21.93
CA GLY A 30 42.80 -11.95 23.38
C GLY A 30 42.72 -10.67 24.23
N THR A 31 42.88 -9.50 23.62
CA THR A 31 43.00 -8.22 24.34
C THR A 31 41.72 -7.38 24.34
N CYS A 32 40.84 -7.52 23.33
CA CYS A 32 39.61 -6.74 23.23
C CYS A 32 38.58 -7.10 24.31
N TRP A 33 37.71 -6.14 24.65
CA TRP A 33 36.66 -6.32 25.66
C TRP A 33 35.75 -7.54 25.37
N PRO A 34 35.33 -7.83 24.13
CA PRO A 34 34.61 -9.06 23.82
C PRO A 34 35.38 -10.34 24.13
N CYS A 35 36.68 -10.41 23.79
CA CYS A 35 37.52 -11.57 24.11
C CYS A 35 37.57 -11.84 25.62
N ARG A 36 37.66 -10.78 26.43
CA ARG A 36 37.69 -10.89 27.90
C ARG A 36 36.37 -11.38 28.49
N ASN A 37 35.26 -11.16 27.79
CA ASN A 37 33.91 -11.53 28.24
C ASN A 37 33.36 -12.79 27.54
N GLY A 38 34.20 -13.56 26.83
CA GLY A 38 33.77 -14.77 26.11
C GLY A 38 32.84 -14.50 24.90
N LYS A 39 32.80 -13.26 24.42
CA LYS A 39 32.03 -12.80 23.25
C LYS A 39 32.88 -12.84 21.99
N THR A 40 32.25 -12.69 20.82
CA THR A 40 32.95 -12.69 19.53
C THR A 40 33.96 -11.54 19.44
N CYS A 41 35.24 -11.87 19.24
CA CYS A 41 36.34 -10.92 19.13
C CYS A 41 36.04 -9.79 18.14
N ASP A 42 36.27 -8.52 18.49
CA ASP A 42 35.96 -7.38 17.62
C ASP A 42 36.68 -7.45 16.26
N MET A 43 37.92 -7.95 16.24
CA MET A 43 38.68 -8.18 15.01
C MET A 43 38.10 -9.29 14.13
N ARG A 44 37.21 -10.13 14.68
CA ARG A 44 36.57 -11.26 13.98
C ARG A 44 35.10 -11.03 13.67
N LYS A 45 34.52 -9.90 14.07
CA LYS A 45 33.16 -9.51 13.71
C LYS A 45 33.10 -9.17 12.22
N CYS A 46 32.41 -10.00 11.44
CA CYS A 46 32.25 -9.81 10.02
C CYS A 46 31.56 -8.47 9.71
N PHE A 47 32.08 -7.68 8.75
CA PHE A 47 31.45 -6.42 8.35
C PHE A 47 30.01 -6.61 7.83
N SER A 48 29.71 -7.77 7.26
CA SER A 48 28.38 -8.11 6.75
C SER A 48 27.53 -8.91 7.75
N ALA A 49 28.00 -9.17 8.98
CA ALA A 49 27.31 -10.01 9.97
C ALA A 49 25.85 -9.57 10.19
N LYS A 50 25.63 -8.26 10.43
CA LYS A 50 24.30 -7.68 10.65
C LYS A 50 23.37 -7.85 9.44
N ARG A 51 23.91 -7.68 8.23
CA ARG A 51 23.17 -7.88 6.97
C ARG A 51 22.76 -9.34 6.80
N LEU A 52 23.71 -10.27 6.99
CA LEU A 52 23.48 -11.71 6.88
C LEU A 52 22.49 -12.21 7.94
N TYR A 53 22.60 -11.73 9.18
CA TYR A 53 21.65 -12.05 10.25
C TYR A 53 20.24 -11.57 9.91
N ASN A 54 20.08 -10.34 9.43
CA ASN A 54 18.78 -9.82 9.03
C ASN A 54 18.19 -10.61 7.85
N GLU A 55 19.00 -11.01 6.86
CA GLU A 55 18.57 -11.87 5.76
C GLU A 55 18.11 -13.25 6.26
N LYS A 56 18.85 -13.85 7.20
CA LYS A 56 18.49 -15.13 7.81
C LYS A 56 17.19 -15.05 8.61
N VAL A 57 17.03 -14.00 9.43
CA VAL A 57 15.78 -13.75 10.17
C VAL A 57 14.61 -13.57 9.19
N LYS A 58 14.80 -12.83 8.10
CA LYS A 58 13.78 -12.64 7.06
C LYS A 58 13.40 -13.96 6.39
N ARG A 59 14.36 -14.79 6.00
CA ARG A 59 14.07 -16.13 5.44
C ARG A 59 13.28 -16.99 6.43
N GLN A 60 13.67 -16.98 7.71
CA GLN A 60 12.96 -17.74 8.74
C GLN A 60 11.54 -17.21 8.96
N THR A 61 11.29 -15.90 8.87
CA THR A 61 9.93 -15.35 8.93
C THR A 61 9.10 -15.74 7.72
N ASP A 62 9.69 -15.71 6.51
CA ASP A 62 9.01 -16.07 5.26
C ASP A 62 8.65 -17.57 5.22
N GLU A 63 9.57 -18.44 5.68
CA GLU A 63 9.32 -19.88 5.83
C GLU A 63 8.22 -20.18 6.85
N ASN A 64 8.22 -19.49 8.00
CA ASN A 64 7.17 -19.61 9.00
C ASN A 64 5.81 -19.14 8.46
N LEU A 65 5.77 -18.03 7.72
CA LEU A 65 4.54 -17.52 7.10
C LEU A 65 4.00 -18.53 6.08
N LYS A 66 4.87 -19.07 5.22
CA LYS A 66 4.51 -20.11 4.25
C LYS A 66 3.96 -21.38 4.92
N ALA A 67 4.56 -21.79 6.04
CA ALA A 67 4.08 -22.93 6.83
C ALA A 67 2.73 -22.66 7.52
N ILE A 68 2.45 -21.41 7.91
CA ILE A 68 1.14 -20.99 8.45
C ILE A 68 0.09 -21.03 7.34
N MET A 69 0.35 -20.41 6.18
CA MET A 69 -0.56 -20.40 5.04
C MET A 69 -0.91 -21.82 4.57
N ALA A 70 0.09 -22.71 4.49
CA ALA A 70 -0.14 -24.11 4.13
C ALA A 70 -1.05 -24.84 5.13
N LYS A 71 -0.92 -24.58 6.43
CA LYS A 71 -1.81 -25.14 7.46
C LYS A 71 -3.22 -24.55 7.41
N THR A 72 -3.37 -23.27 7.07
CA THR A 72 -4.68 -22.63 6.87
C THR A 72 -5.40 -23.23 5.67
N ALA A 73 -4.73 -23.34 4.52
CA ALA A 73 -5.28 -23.96 3.31
C ALA A 73 -5.71 -25.42 3.54
N GLN A 74 -4.92 -26.21 4.29
CA GLN A 74 -5.31 -27.58 4.67
C GLN A 74 -6.59 -27.63 5.53
N ARG A 75 -6.77 -26.66 6.44
CA ARG A 75 -7.98 -26.59 7.28
C ARG A 75 -9.20 -26.18 6.47
N GLU A 76 -9.05 -25.24 5.54
CA GLU A 76 -10.12 -24.79 4.65
C GLU A 76 -10.56 -25.90 3.70
N ALA A 77 -9.62 -26.63 3.10
CA ALA A 77 -9.92 -27.79 2.26
C ALA A 77 -10.65 -28.90 3.03
N ALA A 78 -10.24 -29.18 4.28
CA ALA A 78 -10.93 -30.14 5.15
C ALA A 78 -12.36 -29.66 5.51
N HIS A 79 -12.54 -28.36 5.74
CA HIS A 79 -13.85 -27.78 6.05
C HIS A 79 -14.80 -27.83 4.84
N GLN A 80 -14.31 -27.54 3.63
CA GLN A 80 -15.07 -27.60 2.38
C GLN A 80 -15.47 -29.03 2.00
N ALA A 81 -14.58 -30.01 2.21
CA ALA A 81 -14.87 -31.44 2.01
C ALA A 81 -15.95 -31.94 2.98
N ALA A 82 -15.93 -31.49 4.24
CA ALA A 82 -16.94 -31.84 5.23
C ALA A 82 -18.33 -31.24 4.93
N THR A 83 -18.42 -30.08 4.26
CA THR A 83 -19.71 -29.46 3.91
C THR A 83 -20.32 -29.98 2.59
N THR A 84 -19.56 -30.69 1.74
CA THR A 84 -20.05 -31.16 0.43
C THR A 84 -20.41 -32.65 0.39
N THR A 85 -20.21 -33.39 1.49
CA THR A 85 -20.64 -34.79 1.61
C THR A 85 -21.60 -34.99 2.78
N ALA A 86 -22.87 -34.65 2.58
CA ALA A 86 -23.95 -35.13 3.45
C ALA A 86 -25.23 -35.36 2.63
N PRO A 87 -25.51 -36.61 2.19
CA PRO A 87 -26.84 -37.01 1.80
C PRO A 87 -27.68 -37.24 3.07
N SER A 88 -28.90 -36.73 3.03
CA SER A 88 -29.98 -36.95 3.98
C SER A 88 -30.22 -38.44 4.26
N ALA A 89 -29.99 -38.88 5.50
CA ALA A 89 -30.58 -40.10 6.03
C ALA A 89 -30.86 -39.94 7.53
N PRO A 90 -32.04 -40.37 8.01
CA PRO A 90 -32.45 -40.16 9.39
C PRO A 90 -31.74 -41.10 10.37
N VAL A 91 -31.49 -40.53 11.54
CA VAL A 91 -30.99 -41.08 12.79
C VAL A 91 -31.38 -42.53 13.04
N VAL A 92 -30.37 -43.42 13.09
CA VAL A 92 -30.40 -44.65 13.88
C VAL A 92 -29.22 -44.57 14.85
N ILE A 93 -29.54 -44.43 16.13
CA ILE A 93 -28.60 -44.48 17.24
C ILE A 93 -28.33 -45.96 17.52
N GLU A 94 -27.14 -46.46 17.16
CA GLU A 94 -26.68 -47.76 17.60
C GLU A 94 -25.35 -47.61 18.35
N GLN A 95 -25.40 -48.00 19.62
CA GLN A 95 -24.31 -47.96 20.57
C GLN A 95 -23.32 -49.08 20.25
N GLN A 96 -22.09 -48.75 19.88
CA GLN A 96 -20.98 -49.69 19.97
C GLN A 96 -19.83 -49.11 20.78
N VAL A 97 -19.72 -49.67 21.98
CA VAL A 97 -18.66 -49.52 22.95
C VAL A 97 -17.44 -50.29 22.46
N GLU A 98 -16.38 -49.60 22.03
CA GLU A 98 -15.06 -50.21 21.90
C GLU A 98 -14.08 -49.76 22.98
N LYS A 99 -13.42 -50.79 23.52
CA LYS A 99 -12.69 -50.82 24.78
C LYS A 99 -11.35 -50.10 24.66
N LYS A 100 -11.15 -49.05 25.48
CA LYS A 100 -9.81 -48.51 25.80
C LYS A 100 -8.97 -49.60 26.48
N LYS A 101 -7.88 -50.02 25.82
CA LYS A 101 -6.77 -50.70 26.49
C LYS A 101 -6.02 -49.73 27.40
N ARG A 102 -5.98 -50.09 28.69
CA ARG A 102 -5.26 -49.41 29.77
C ARG A 102 -3.75 -49.52 29.56
N GLY A 103 -3.07 -48.39 29.43
CA GLY A 103 -1.62 -48.26 29.57
C GLY A 103 -1.29 -47.33 30.75
N ARG A 104 -0.65 -47.89 31.78
CA ARG A 104 -0.34 -47.27 33.07
C ARG A 104 1.07 -46.66 33.05
N LYS A 105 1.21 -45.35 33.25
CA LYS A 105 2.44 -44.67 33.73
C LYS A 105 2.06 -43.28 34.24
N LYS A 106 1.72 -43.11 35.52
CA LYS A 106 2.56 -42.87 36.72
C LYS A 106 3.43 -41.61 36.63
N GLY A 107 2.99 -40.57 37.37
CA GLY A 107 3.76 -39.43 37.88
C GLY A 107 4.08 -38.36 36.82
N SER A 108 4.16 -37.07 37.11
CA SER A 108 4.06 -36.28 38.33
C SER A 108 4.11 -34.81 37.87
N GLY A 109 3.33 -33.92 38.48
CA GLY A 109 3.61 -32.47 38.58
C GLY A 109 3.65 -31.63 37.29
N ASN A 110 2.59 -30.86 37.02
CA ASN A 110 2.66 -29.39 36.80
C ASN A 110 1.34 -28.85 36.25
N GLY A 111 0.51 -28.28 37.14
CA GLY A 111 -0.69 -27.50 36.78
C GLY A 111 -0.41 -26.21 36.00
N GLY A 112 0.85 -25.84 35.77
CA GLY A 112 1.23 -24.65 35.00
C GLY A 112 1.19 -24.83 33.48
N ALA A 113 1.30 -26.07 32.97
CA ALA A 113 1.40 -26.31 31.52
C ALA A 113 0.08 -26.05 30.76
N ALA A 114 -1.06 -26.33 31.39
CA ALA A 114 -2.38 -26.09 30.79
C ALA A 114 -2.71 -24.58 30.71
N ALA A 115 -2.37 -23.81 31.75
CA ALA A 115 -2.53 -22.35 31.75
C ALA A 115 -1.58 -21.67 30.75
N ALA A 116 -0.33 -22.13 30.65
CA ALA A 116 0.62 -21.64 29.66
C ALA A 116 0.21 -21.98 28.21
N ALA A 117 -0.43 -23.14 27.99
CA ALA A 117 -1.00 -23.51 26.69
C ALA A 117 -2.21 -22.63 26.30
N GLN A 118 -3.04 -22.22 27.26
CA GLN A 118 -4.14 -21.27 27.04
C GLN A 118 -3.62 -19.84 26.74
N GLN A 119 -2.60 -19.36 27.45
CA GLN A 119 -1.96 -18.08 27.13
C GLN A 119 -1.26 -18.09 25.77
N ARG A 120 -0.65 -19.21 25.36
CA ARG A 120 -0.07 -19.36 24.02
C ARG A 120 -1.11 -19.37 22.90
N LYS A 121 -2.32 -19.88 23.15
CA LYS A 121 -3.45 -19.77 22.19
C LYS A 121 -4.00 -18.35 22.07
N ALA A 122 -3.91 -17.52 23.12
CA ALA A 122 -4.30 -16.11 23.06
C ALA A 122 -3.30 -15.24 22.28
N ASN A 123 -2.03 -15.64 22.19
CA ASN A 123 -0.96 -14.90 21.49
C ASN A 123 -0.74 -15.32 20.03
N ILE A 124 -1.62 -16.15 19.45
CA ILE A 124 -1.60 -16.40 18.00
C ILE A 124 -2.16 -15.14 17.32
N ILE A 125 -1.26 -14.39 16.68
CA ILE A 125 -1.57 -13.25 15.82
C ILE A 125 -2.39 -13.80 14.65
N ASN A 126 -3.61 -13.31 14.49
CA ASN A 126 -4.50 -13.72 13.42
C ASN A 126 -4.08 -12.99 12.13
N GLU A 127 -4.37 -13.56 10.95
CA GLU A 127 -4.00 -12.95 9.65
C GLU A 127 -4.59 -11.53 9.48
N ARG A 128 -5.72 -11.27 10.13
CA ARG A 128 -6.36 -9.95 10.25
C ARG A 128 -5.58 -8.91 11.06
N ASP A 129 -4.56 -9.31 11.82
CA ASP A 129 -3.72 -8.44 12.64
C ASP A 129 -2.43 -7.99 11.91
N TYR A 130 -2.18 -8.48 10.68
CA TYR A 130 -1.01 -8.09 9.90
C TYR A 130 -1.21 -6.70 9.27
N VAL A 131 -0.56 -5.69 9.85
CA VAL A 131 -0.40 -4.37 9.22
C VAL A 131 1.02 -4.31 8.66
N PRO A 132 1.22 -4.13 7.33
CA PRO A 132 2.54 -4.17 6.67
C PRO A 132 3.57 -3.18 7.23
N ASN A 133 3.12 -2.15 7.94
CA ASN A 133 3.97 -1.22 8.67
C ASN A 133 3.78 -1.36 10.18
N ARG A 134 4.90 -1.41 10.91
CA ARG A 134 4.94 -1.54 12.37
C ARG A 134 3.97 -0.54 13.01
N PRO A 135 2.85 -1.00 13.60
CA PRO A 135 1.86 -0.10 14.14
C PRO A 135 2.49 0.80 15.20
N THR A 136 2.13 2.08 15.20
CA THR A 136 2.53 2.98 16.29
C THR A 136 2.02 2.41 17.62
N ARG A 137 2.63 2.83 18.74
CA ARG A 137 2.20 2.41 20.09
C ARG A 137 0.70 2.71 20.32
N GLN A 138 0.19 3.77 19.70
CA GLN A 138 -1.23 4.16 19.70
C GLN A 138 -2.10 3.12 18.98
N GLN A 139 -1.78 2.80 17.72
CA GLN A 139 -2.50 1.80 16.92
C GLN A 139 -2.49 0.42 17.60
N SER A 140 -1.37 0.07 18.23
CA SER A 140 -1.22 -1.17 19.01
C SER A 140 -2.15 -1.22 20.24
N ALA A 141 -2.40 -0.06 20.86
CA ALA A 141 -3.29 0.07 22.02
C ALA A 141 -4.76 0.06 21.59
N ASP A 142 -5.08 0.71 20.46
CA ASP A 142 -6.43 0.73 19.89
C ASP A 142 -6.85 -0.67 19.42
N LEU A 143 -5.95 -1.42 18.76
CA LEU A 143 -6.17 -2.82 18.41
C LEU A 143 -6.41 -3.69 19.66
N ARG A 144 -5.65 -3.46 20.74
CA ARG A 144 -5.88 -4.14 22.02
C ARG A 144 -7.24 -3.80 22.62
N ARG A 145 -7.65 -2.52 22.64
CA ARG A 145 -8.98 -2.12 23.11
C ARG A 145 -10.09 -2.75 22.29
N LYS A 146 -9.97 -2.72 20.96
CA LYS A 146 -10.92 -3.34 20.04
C LYS A 146 -11.02 -4.85 20.28
N ARG A 147 -9.89 -5.52 20.56
CA ARG A 147 -9.86 -6.92 20.96
C ARG A 147 -10.50 -7.18 22.32
N THR A 148 -10.27 -6.32 23.31
CA THR A 148 -10.94 -6.43 24.63
C THR A 148 -12.45 -6.24 24.50
N GLN A 149 -12.91 -5.37 23.59
CA GLN A 149 -14.34 -5.20 23.30
C GLN A 149 -14.94 -6.41 22.56
N LEU A 150 -14.20 -7.00 21.61
CA LEU A 150 -14.64 -8.20 20.88
C LEU A 150 -14.62 -9.46 21.77
N ASN A 151 -13.70 -9.52 22.74
CA ASN A 151 -13.57 -10.62 23.70
C ASN A 151 -14.29 -10.35 25.03
N ALA A 152 -15.02 -9.23 25.16
CA ALA A 152 -15.91 -9.04 26.29
C ALA A 152 -16.97 -10.14 26.18
N GLU A 153 -17.08 -10.97 27.23
CA GLU A 153 -18.13 -11.99 27.30
C GLU A 153 -19.46 -11.28 27.01
N PRO A 154 -20.21 -11.71 25.97
CA PRO A 154 -21.47 -11.07 25.64
C PRO A 154 -22.33 -11.12 26.90
N ASP A 155 -22.94 -10.00 27.25
CA ASP A 155 -23.76 -9.89 28.44
C ASP A 155 -24.80 -11.02 28.42
N LYS A 156 -24.58 -12.06 29.23
CA LYS A 156 -25.27 -13.37 29.15
C LYS A 156 -26.68 -13.31 29.69
N HIS A 157 -27.18 -12.12 29.97
CA HIS A 157 -28.51 -11.91 30.46
C HIS A 157 -29.51 -12.19 29.32
N PRO A 158 -30.52 -13.05 29.57
CA PRO A 158 -31.65 -13.22 28.67
C PRO A 158 -32.23 -11.86 28.33
N ARG A 159 -32.21 -11.52 27.04
CA ARG A 159 -32.81 -10.28 26.53
C ARG A 159 -33.90 -10.64 25.53
N GLN A 160 -35.02 -9.93 25.61
CA GLN A 160 -36.10 -10.09 24.65
C GLN A 160 -35.64 -9.64 23.25
N CYS A 161 -36.11 -10.32 22.21
CA CYS A 161 -35.92 -9.92 20.82
C CYS A 161 -36.36 -8.47 20.59
N LEU A 162 -35.59 -7.69 19.82
CA LEU A 162 -35.92 -6.28 19.54
C LEU A 162 -37.06 -6.07 18.52
N ASN A 163 -37.60 -7.13 17.91
CA ASN A 163 -38.81 -7.00 17.11
C ASN A 163 -40.00 -6.71 18.06
N PRO A 164 -40.71 -5.57 17.93
CA PRO A 164 -41.77 -5.18 18.86
C PRO A 164 -42.89 -6.21 19.01
N ASN A 165 -43.09 -7.05 18.00
CA ASN A 165 -44.11 -8.11 18.01
C ASN A 165 -43.56 -9.48 18.45
N CYS A 166 -42.31 -9.54 18.91
CA CYS A 166 -41.64 -10.77 19.29
C CYS A 166 -41.45 -10.86 20.81
N ILE A 167 -41.98 -11.93 21.39
CA ILE A 167 -41.84 -12.26 22.82
C ILE A 167 -40.71 -13.25 23.10
N TYR A 168 -40.05 -13.76 22.06
CA TYR A 168 -38.96 -14.73 22.21
C TYR A 168 -37.67 -14.08 22.69
N GLU A 169 -36.86 -14.86 23.39
CA GLU A 169 -35.51 -14.48 23.78
C GLU A 169 -34.61 -14.36 22.55
N SER A 170 -33.74 -13.35 22.54
CA SER A 170 -32.77 -13.17 21.48
C SER A 170 -31.67 -14.23 21.54
N ARG A 171 -31.06 -14.60 20.41
CA ARG A 171 -29.88 -15.49 20.43
C ARG A 171 -28.73 -14.83 21.19
N ILE A 172 -27.84 -15.64 21.78
CA ILE A 172 -26.73 -15.19 22.65
C ILE A 172 -25.92 -14.05 22.02
N ASP A 173 -25.66 -14.14 20.72
CA ASP A 173 -24.85 -13.24 19.90
C ASP A 173 -25.67 -12.29 19.00
N SER A 174 -27.01 -12.29 19.11
CA SER A 174 -27.89 -11.52 18.22
C SER A 174 -28.92 -10.72 18.98
N LYS A 175 -29.25 -9.51 18.52
CA LYS A 175 -30.36 -8.72 19.08
C LYS A 175 -31.75 -9.32 18.79
N TYR A 176 -31.80 -10.40 18.01
CA TYR A 176 -33.02 -11.00 17.50
C TYR A 176 -33.06 -12.50 17.81
N CYS A 177 -34.27 -13.04 17.99
CA CYS A 177 -34.47 -14.49 18.15
C CYS A 177 -34.23 -15.26 16.83
N SER A 178 -34.42 -14.59 15.69
CA SER A 178 -34.24 -15.14 14.34
C SER A 178 -33.84 -14.03 13.36
N ASP A 179 -33.26 -14.41 12.22
CA ASP A 179 -32.95 -13.46 11.14
C ASP A 179 -34.22 -12.80 10.59
N GLU A 180 -35.33 -13.54 10.54
CA GLU A 180 -36.64 -13.02 10.14
C GLU A 180 -37.14 -11.91 11.07
N CYS A 181 -36.96 -12.03 12.39
CA CYS A 181 -37.26 -10.93 13.31
C CYS A 181 -36.38 -9.70 13.08
N GLY A 182 -35.11 -9.90 12.74
CA GLY A 182 -34.20 -8.80 12.40
C GLY A 182 -34.58 -8.10 11.10
N LYS A 183 -34.91 -8.88 10.06
CA LYS A 183 -35.39 -8.37 8.77
C LYS A 183 -36.72 -7.64 8.91
N GLU A 184 -37.63 -8.16 9.75
CA GLU A 184 -38.93 -7.53 9.97
C GLU A 184 -38.79 -6.16 10.64
N LEU A 185 -37.94 -6.06 11.67
CA LEU A 185 -37.64 -4.77 12.28
C LEU A 185 -36.97 -3.81 11.29
N ALA A 186 -36.04 -4.31 10.46
CA ALA A 186 -35.40 -3.52 9.42
C ALA A 186 -36.41 -3.02 8.38
N ARG A 187 -37.33 -3.89 7.94
CA ARG A 187 -38.43 -3.57 7.03
C ARG A 187 -39.32 -2.49 7.61
N MET A 188 -39.76 -2.62 8.86
CA MET A 188 -40.55 -1.59 9.56
C MET A 188 -39.82 -0.25 9.56
N ARG A 189 -38.53 -0.23 9.88
CA ARG A 189 -37.73 1.01 9.87
C ARG A 189 -37.64 1.63 8.48
N LEU A 190 -37.45 0.81 7.43
CA LEU A 190 -37.40 1.26 6.05
C LEU A 190 -38.75 1.78 5.54
N THR A 191 -39.87 1.24 6.01
CA THR A 191 -41.21 1.66 5.56
C THR A 191 -41.78 2.81 6.37
N GLU A 192 -41.52 2.86 7.69
CA GLU A 192 -42.16 3.82 8.60
C GLU A 192 -41.26 5.00 8.97
N ILE A 193 -39.96 4.74 9.16
CA ILE A 193 -39.02 5.75 9.66
C ILE A 193 -38.28 6.42 8.51
N LEU A 194 -37.69 5.63 7.60
CA LEU A 194 -36.83 6.15 6.54
C LEU A 194 -37.51 7.21 5.66
N PRO A 195 -38.78 7.07 5.21
CA PRO A 195 -39.40 8.10 4.35
C PRO A 195 -39.50 9.46 5.04
N ASN A 196 -39.80 9.48 6.35
CA ASN A 196 -39.84 10.69 7.15
C ASN A 196 -38.44 11.29 7.35
N ARG A 197 -37.42 10.44 7.52
CA ARG A 197 -36.02 10.88 7.59
C ARG A 197 -35.51 11.43 6.26
N CYS A 198 -35.84 10.79 5.14
CA CYS A 198 -35.53 11.31 3.81
C CYS A 198 -36.19 12.68 3.60
N LYS A 199 -37.48 12.85 3.94
CA LYS A 199 -38.13 14.16 3.90
C LYS A 199 -37.38 15.19 4.76
N GLN A 200 -36.98 14.86 5.98
CA GLN A 200 -36.22 15.78 6.83
C GLN A 200 -34.81 16.10 6.29
N TYR A 201 -34.17 15.10 5.68
CA TYR A 201 -32.81 15.22 5.17
C TYR A 201 -32.78 16.03 3.87
N PHE A 202 -33.62 15.67 2.88
CA PHE A 202 -33.64 16.28 1.54
C PHE A 202 -34.36 17.65 1.46
N PHE A 203 -35.21 17.99 2.43
CA PHE A 203 -35.99 19.24 2.39
C PHE A 203 -35.26 20.39 3.10
N GLU A 204 -35.42 21.60 2.58
CA GLU A 204 -34.67 22.80 3.00
C GLU A 204 -35.02 23.22 4.43
N GLY A 205 -34.14 22.91 5.39
CA GLY A 205 -34.16 23.37 6.77
C GLY A 205 -32.81 23.99 7.18
N PRO A 206 -32.74 24.68 8.34
CA PRO A 206 -31.58 25.48 8.76
C PRO A 206 -30.27 24.70 8.99
N SER A 207 -30.28 23.37 8.84
CA SER A 207 -29.13 22.49 9.04
C SER A 207 -28.40 22.10 7.74
N GLY A 208 -28.80 22.60 6.58
CA GLY A 208 -28.16 22.30 5.28
C GLY A 208 -28.48 20.88 4.80
N GLY A 209 -29.46 20.73 3.91
CA GLY A 209 -29.78 19.44 3.29
C GLY A 209 -28.68 18.94 2.32
N PRO A 210 -28.86 17.79 1.65
CA PRO A 210 -27.91 17.20 0.69
C PRO A 210 -27.56 18.12 -0.48
N ARG A 211 -28.35 19.17 -0.74
CA ARG A 211 -27.96 20.27 -1.63
C ARG A 211 -26.66 20.94 -1.17
N SER A 212 -26.53 21.26 0.13
CA SER A 212 -25.33 21.89 0.69
C SER A 212 -24.09 21.01 0.58
N LEU A 213 -24.23 19.69 0.73
CA LEU A 213 -23.12 18.76 0.60
C LEU A 213 -22.71 18.57 -0.86
N GLU A 214 -23.67 18.42 -1.76
CA GLU A 214 -23.38 18.35 -3.19
C GLU A 214 -22.69 19.65 -3.66
N ASP A 215 -23.12 20.80 -3.14
CA ASP A 215 -22.49 22.10 -3.38
C ASP A 215 -21.08 22.20 -2.78
N GLU A 216 -20.74 21.42 -1.75
CA GLU A 216 -19.38 21.32 -1.19
C GLU A 216 -18.48 20.33 -1.97
N ILE A 217 -19.04 19.19 -2.38
CA ILE A 217 -18.29 18.11 -3.05
C ILE A 217 -18.02 18.44 -4.52
N LYS A 218 -19.01 19.00 -5.24
CA LYS A 218 -18.87 19.38 -6.66
C LYS A 218 -17.65 20.25 -6.95
N PRO A 219 -17.40 21.38 -6.25
CA PRO A 219 -16.24 22.21 -6.52
C PRO A 219 -14.92 21.50 -6.22
N LYS A 220 -14.88 20.62 -5.21
CA LYS A 220 -13.70 19.80 -4.90
C LYS A 220 -13.41 18.79 -6.03
N ARG A 221 -14.42 18.06 -6.50
CA ARG A 221 -14.31 17.16 -7.66
C ARG A 221 -13.83 17.91 -8.91
N ALA A 222 -14.42 19.08 -9.19
CA ALA A 222 -14.03 19.91 -10.33
C ALA A 222 -12.58 20.41 -10.22
N LYS A 223 -12.09 20.72 -9.01
CA LYS A 223 -10.68 21.07 -8.78
C LYS A 223 -9.76 19.89 -9.08
N ILE A 224 -10.06 18.70 -8.56
CA ILE A 224 -9.28 17.48 -8.81
C ILE A 224 -9.23 17.19 -10.31
N ASN A 225 -10.37 17.23 -11.01
CA ASN A 225 -10.43 16.99 -12.45
C ASN A 225 -9.55 17.96 -13.25
N ARG A 226 -9.55 19.25 -12.90
CA ARG A 226 -8.65 20.23 -13.55
C ARG A 226 -7.18 19.92 -13.30
N GLU A 227 -6.83 19.45 -12.10
CA GLU A 227 -5.45 19.09 -11.76
C GLU A 227 -5.01 17.82 -12.52
N VAL A 228 -5.86 16.79 -12.56
CA VAL A 228 -5.66 15.58 -13.37
C VAL A 228 -5.46 15.90 -14.85
N GLN A 229 -6.25 16.82 -15.41
CA GLN A 229 -6.10 17.27 -16.79
C GLN A 229 -4.74 17.94 -17.04
N LYS A 230 -4.29 18.83 -16.14
CA LYS A 230 -2.98 19.49 -16.25
C LYS A 230 -1.82 18.49 -16.18
N LEU A 231 -1.90 17.51 -15.27
CA LEU A 231 -0.88 16.48 -15.15
C LEU A 231 -0.89 15.57 -16.39
N THR A 232 -2.06 15.20 -16.91
CA THR A 232 -2.16 14.43 -18.16
C THR A 232 -1.52 15.17 -19.35
N GLU A 233 -1.72 16.47 -19.45
CA GLU A 233 -1.09 17.29 -20.51
C GLU A 233 0.44 17.35 -20.33
N SER A 234 0.93 17.54 -19.11
CA SER A 234 2.36 17.51 -18.81
C SER A 234 3.00 16.16 -19.17
N GLU A 235 2.31 15.05 -18.92
CA GLU A 235 2.74 13.70 -19.33
C GLU A 235 2.85 13.58 -20.86
N LYS A 236 1.83 14.05 -21.61
CA LYS A 236 1.86 14.09 -23.07
C LYS A 236 3.06 14.88 -23.60
N ASN A 237 3.32 16.06 -23.02
CA ASN A 237 4.46 16.90 -23.40
C ASN A 237 5.82 16.22 -23.15
N MET A 238 5.97 15.54 -22.00
CA MET A 238 7.17 14.76 -21.70
C MET A 238 7.38 13.61 -22.70
N MET A 239 6.32 12.88 -23.06
CA MET A 239 6.41 11.82 -24.07
C MET A 239 6.77 12.37 -25.45
N ALA A 240 6.16 13.49 -25.86
CA ALA A 240 6.49 14.17 -27.11
C ALA A 240 7.96 14.61 -27.14
N PHE A 241 8.49 15.16 -26.04
CA PHE A 241 9.90 15.53 -25.90
C PHE A 241 10.83 14.32 -26.04
N LEU A 242 10.50 13.18 -25.42
CA LEU A 242 11.27 11.94 -25.56
C LEU A 242 11.26 11.42 -27.01
N ASN A 243 10.16 11.58 -27.74
CA ASN A 243 10.10 11.26 -29.17
C ASN A 243 11.01 12.19 -30.00
N LYS A 244 10.99 13.50 -29.74
CA LYS A 244 11.91 14.46 -30.36
C LYS A 244 13.38 14.09 -30.09
N LEU A 245 13.71 13.62 -28.88
CA LEU A 245 15.06 13.15 -28.54
C LEU A 245 15.47 11.94 -29.37
N VAL A 246 14.56 10.98 -29.59
CA VAL A 246 14.82 9.80 -30.44
C VAL A 246 15.12 10.24 -31.87
N GLU A 247 14.32 11.15 -32.44
CA GLU A 247 14.56 11.67 -33.78
C GLU A 247 15.89 12.43 -33.89
N PHE A 248 16.21 13.26 -32.89
CA PHE A 248 17.52 13.91 -32.82
C PHE A 248 18.66 12.89 -32.77
N ILE A 249 18.57 11.84 -31.95
CA ILE A 249 19.61 10.79 -31.91
C ILE A 249 19.78 10.15 -33.30
N LYS A 250 18.70 9.87 -34.03
CA LYS A 250 18.76 9.30 -35.38
C LYS A 250 19.49 10.20 -36.37
N THR A 251 19.36 11.53 -36.27
CA THR A 251 20.12 12.45 -37.13
C THR A 251 21.61 12.41 -36.79
N GLN A 252 21.96 12.34 -35.50
CA GLN A 252 23.35 12.29 -35.05
C GLN A 252 24.06 10.96 -35.39
N LEU A 253 23.35 9.85 -35.56
CA LEU A 253 23.93 8.54 -35.94
C LEU A 253 24.74 8.58 -37.24
N LYS A 254 24.39 9.49 -38.16
CA LYS A 254 25.04 9.63 -39.48
C LYS A 254 26.38 10.37 -39.41
N LEU A 255 26.67 11.03 -38.29
CA LEU A 255 27.82 11.92 -38.15
C LEU A 255 29.10 11.18 -37.75
N GLN A 256 30.24 11.73 -38.17
CA GLN A 256 31.58 11.26 -37.83
C GLN A 256 32.27 12.25 -36.89
N PRO A 257 33.16 11.79 -36.00
CA PRO A 257 33.87 12.67 -35.08
C PRO A 257 34.86 13.58 -35.82
N LEU A 258 34.91 14.87 -35.47
CA LEU A 258 35.78 15.88 -36.10
C LEU A 258 37.19 16.00 -35.48
N GLY A 259 37.47 15.30 -34.37
CA GLY A 259 38.76 15.38 -33.67
C GLY A 259 38.73 14.66 -32.34
N THR A 260 39.91 14.26 -31.82
CA THR A 260 40.04 13.41 -30.63
C THR A 260 40.85 14.01 -29.47
N GLU A 261 41.33 15.25 -29.56
CA GLU A 261 42.18 15.81 -28.50
C GLU A 261 41.68 17.18 -28.05
N GLU A 262 40.84 17.18 -27.02
CA GLU A 262 40.82 18.30 -26.10
C GLU A 262 41.93 18.07 -25.06
N ARG A 263 43.05 18.80 -25.18
CA ARG A 263 44.09 18.82 -24.15
C ARG A 263 43.64 19.76 -23.02
N TYR A 264 43.28 19.19 -21.88
CA TYR A 264 43.01 19.94 -20.66
C TYR A 264 44.06 19.64 -19.60
N ASP A 265 44.22 20.60 -18.69
CA ASP A 265 45.16 20.50 -17.58
C ASP A 265 44.61 19.52 -16.52
N ASP A 266 45.27 18.37 -16.36
CA ASP A 266 44.93 17.29 -15.41
C ASP A 266 45.31 17.64 -13.94
N ASN A 267 45.64 18.89 -13.66
CA ASN A 267 46.17 19.34 -12.36
C ASN A 267 45.12 19.63 -11.29
N LEU A 268 43.81 19.69 -11.61
CA LEU A 268 42.75 19.87 -10.62
C LEU A 268 42.19 18.53 -10.15
N TYR A 269 42.13 18.36 -8.82
CA TYR A 269 41.58 17.18 -8.15
C TYR A 269 40.48 17.60 -7.18
N GLU A 270 39.44 16.78 -7.09
CA GLU A 270 38.28 17.00 -6.21
C GLU A 270 37.91 15.69 -5.50
N GLY A 271 37.40 15.78 -4.26
CA GLY A 271 37.01 14.61 -3.48
C GLY A 271 35.63 14.08 -3.88
N CYS A 272 35.48 12.76 -4.07
CA CYS A 272 34.15 12.19 -4.38
C CYS A 272 33.25 12.18 -3.16
N ILE A 273 32.11 12.86 -3.26
CA ILE A 273 31.05 12.88 -2.25
C ILE A 273 30.42 11.51 -1.93
N VAL A 274 30.57 10.50 -2.81
CA VAL A 274 29.95 9.16 -2.66
C VAL A 274 30.86 8.19 -1.91
N CYS A 275 32.15 8.10 -2.28
CA CYS A 275 33.10 7.17 -1.65
C CYS A 275 34.14 7.83 -0.74
N GLY A 276 34.24 9.16 -0.73
CA GLY A 276 35.21 9.90 0.07
C GLY A 276 36.65 9.85 -0.46
N LEU A 277 36.89 9.33 -1.68
CA LEU A 277 38.23 9.36 -2.28
C LEU A 277 38.63 10.82 -2.59
N PRO A 278 39.74 11.34 -2.04
CA PRO A 278 40.07 12.77 -2.08
C PRO A 278 40.66 13.24 -3.41
N ASP A 279 41.30 12.35 -4.17
CA ASP A 279 42.15 12.73 -5.31
C ASP A 279 41.58 12.24 -6.63
N ILE A 280 40.41 12.73 -7.03
CA ILE A 280 39.84 12.40 -8.34
C ILE A 280 40.10 13.55 -9.30
N PRO A 281 40.80 13.31 -10.43
CA PRO A 281 41.00 14.32 -11.45
C PRO A 281 39.65 14.89 -11.89
N LEU A 282 39.52 16.22 -11.91
CA LEU A 282 38.27 16.91 -12.19
C LEU A 282 37.68 16.45 -13.54
N LEU A 283 38.54 16.20 -14.54
CA LEU A 283 38.19 15.67 -15.86
C LEU A 283 37.49 14.29 -15.82
N LYS A 284 37.81 13.48 -14.81
CA LYS A 284 37.23 12.14 -14.59
C LYS A 284 36.17 12.15 -13.50
N TYR A 285 35.88 13.30 -12.91
CA TYR A 285 35.00 13.42 -11.75
C TYR A 285 33.57 12.94 -12.04
N THR A 286 32.96 13.41 -13.13
CA THR A 286 31.62 12.97 -13.55
C THR A 286 31.56 11.47 -13.80
N LYS A 287 32.55 10.92 -14.52
CA LYS A 287 32.66 9.48 -14.78
C LYS A 287 32.86 8.67 -13.48
N HIS A 288 33.64 9.21 -12.55
CA HIS A 288 33.85 8.59 -11.25
C HIS A 288 32.56 8.56 -10.44
N ILE A 289 31.86 9.71 -10.30
CA ILE A 289 30.62 9.80 -9.54
C ILE A 289 29.60 8.81 -10.08
N GLU A 290 29.39 8.76 -11.40
CA GLU A 290 28.43 7.82 -11.99
C GLU A 290 28.77 6.35 -11.69
N LEU A 291 30.04 5.96 -11.83
CA LEU A 291 30.47 4.58 -11.55
C LEU A 291 30.42 4.28 -10.04
N CYS A 292 30.75 5.25 -9.21
CA CYS A 292 30.68 5.14 -7.77
C CYS A 292 29.24 5.00 -7.28
N TRP A 293 28.34 5.83 -7.80
CA TRP A 293 26.92 5.78 -7.55
C TRP A 293 26.33 4.44 -8.03
N ALA A 294 26.63 4.01 -9.26
CA ALA A 294 26.17 2.73 -9.77
C ALA A 294 26.66 1.54 -8.92
N ARG A 295 27.88 1.60 -8.36
CA ARG A 295 28.37 0.58 -7.41
C ARG A 295 27.61 0.62 -6.08
N SER A 296 27.35 1.81 -5.54
CA SER A 296 26.57 2.00 -4.32
C SER A 296 25.14 1.50 -4.50
N GLU A 297 24.49 1.88 -5.60
CA GLU A 297 23.11 1.54 -5.91
C GLU A 297 22.94 0.04 -6.16
N LYS A 298 23.90 -0.63 -6.82
CA LYS A 298 23.90 -2.11 -6.97
C LYS A 298 23.93 -2.85 -5.64
N ALA A 299 24.49 -2.25 -4.58
CA ALA A 299 24.51 -2.86 -3.25
C ALA A 299 23.14 -2.78 -2.54
N ILE A 300 22.19 -2.02 -3.09
CA ILE A 300 20.85 -1.81 -2.56
C ILE A 300 19.83 -2.43 -3.53
N SER A 301 18.99 -3.33 -3.04
CA SER A 301 17.90 -3.89 -3.83
C SER A 301 16.70 -2.94 -3.82
N PHE A 302 16.40 -2.32 -4.97
CA PHE A 302 15.17 -1.56 -5.18
C PHE A 302 14.20 -2.42 -5.98
N GLY A 303 13.34 -3.17 -5.27
CA GLY A 303 12.32 -3.98 -5.91
C GLY A 303 11.03 -4.07 -5.10
N ALA A 304 9.92 -4.22 -5.81
CA ALA A 304 8.60 -4.47 -5.24
C ALA A 304 8.00 -5.76 -5.85
N PRO A 305 7.11 -6.48 -5.15
CA PRO A 305 6.52 -7.72 -5.66
C PRO A 305 5.61 -7.48 -6.88
N GLU A 306 5.02 -6.29 -6.95
CA GLU A 306 4.10 -5.89 -8.00
C GLU A 306 4.81 -5.07 -9.07
N LYS A 307 4.27 -5.11 -10.29
CA LYS A 307 4.70 -4.30 -11.42
C LYS A 307 3.89 -3.00 -11.42
N ASN A 308 4.54 -1.84 -11.53
CA ASN A 308 3.87 -0.54 -11.39
C ASN A 308 3.72 0.15 -12.75
N ASN A 309 4.84 0.45 -13.43
CA ASN A 309 4.82 1.25 -14.65
C ASN A 309 6.07 1.05 -15.52
N ASP A 310 5.91 0.44 -16.69
CA ASP A 310 7.00 0.13 -17.64
C ASP A 310 7.52 1.34 -18.45
N MET A 311 6.86 2.51 -18.32
CA MET A 311 7.26 3.72 -19.04
C MET A 311 8.59 4.24 -18.52
N PHE A 312 8.71 4.43 -17.20
CA PHE A 312 9.87 5.05 -16.56
C PHE A 312 10.60 4.15 -15.56
N TYR A 313 9.98 3.09 -15.03
CA TYR A 313 10.70 2.10 -14.23
C TYR A 313 11.27 0.97 -15.10
N CYS A 314 12.32 0.34 -14.59
CA CYS A 314 12.96 -0.78 -15.24
C CYS A 314 12.06 -2.02 -15.33
N GLU A 315 11.33 -2.33 -14.26
CA GLU A 315 10.35 -3.43 -14.15
C GLU A 315 10.86 -4.80 -14.61
N LYS A 316 12.18 -5.02 -14.60
CA LYS A 316 12.77 -6.33 -14.85
C LYS A 316 12.64 -7.17 -13.59
N TYR A 317 12.03 -8.34 -13.73
CA TYR A 317 11.84 -9.29 -12.64
C TYR A 317 13.17 -9.93 -12.22
N ASP A 318 13.50 -9.86 -10.93
CA ASP A 318 14.57 -10.65 -10.31
C ASP A 318 13.95 -11.88 -9.61
N SER A 319 14.22 -13.06 -10.17
CA SER A 319 13.75 -14.34 -9.64
C SER A 319 14.38 -14.71 -8.30
N ARG A 320 15.52 -14.12 -7.94
CA ARG A 320 16.18 -14.38 -6.66
C ARG A 320 15.46 -13.69 -5.50
N THR A 321 14.89 -12.51 -5.74
CA THR A 321 14.21 -11.71 -4.70
C THR A 321 12.69 -11.72 -4.83
N ASN A 322 12.14 -12.36 -5.88
CA ASN A 322 10.73 -12.33 -6.24
C ASN A 322 10.18 -10.89 -6.31
N SER A 323 10.92 -10.01 -6.98
CA SER A 323 10.58 -8.59 -7.07
C SER A 323 10.93 -7.99 -8.42
N PHE A 324 10.14 -7.03 -8.89
CA PHE A 324 10.43 -6.22 -10.06
C PHE A 324 11.31 -5.03 -9.70
N CYS A 325 12.33 -4.75 -10.52
CA CYS A 325 13.24 -3.62 -10.34
C CYS A 325 12.52 -2.27 -10.44
N LYS A 326 12.56 -1.46 -9.36
CA LYS A 326 11.92 -0.11 -9.28
C LYS A 326 12.90 1.05 -9.51
N ARG A 327 14.05 0.78 -10.12
CA ARG A 327 14.98 1.83 -10.57
C ARG A 327 14.48 2.42 -11.89
N LEU A 328 14.84 3.67 -12.17
CA LEU A 328 14.54 4.32 -13.45
C LEU A 328 15.17 3.55 -14.62
N LYS A 329 14.44 3.40 -15.71
CA LYS A 329 14.77 2.54 -16.85
C LYS A 329 16.08 2.95 -17.53
N SER A 330 16.28 4.25 -17.71
CA SER A 330 17.47 4.83 -18.33
C SER A 330 18.70 4.84 -17.43
N LEU A 331 18.51 4.80 -16.10
CA LEU A 331 19.60 4.88 -15.11
C LEU A 331 19.93 3.55 -14.43
N CYS A 332 19.10 2.52 -14.60
CA CYS A 332 19.28 1.24 -13.91
C CYS A 332 20.66 0.61 -14.21
N PRO A 333 21.55 0.45 -13.21
CA PRO A 333 22.92 0.01 -13.46
C PRO A 333 23.05 -1.50 -13.74
N GLU A 334 21.96 -2.26 -13.59
CA GLU A 334 21.89 -3.71 -13.79
C GLU A 334 21.15 -4.09 -15.08
N HIS A 335 20.13 -3.33 -15.45
CA HIS A 335 19.11 -3.76 -16.40
C HIS A 335 18.79 -2.74 -17.49
N ARG A 336 19.51 -1.61 -17.53
CA ARG A 336 19.33 -0.60 -18.58
C ARG A 336 19.44 -1.25 -19.95
N LYS A 337 18.38 -1.11 -20.75
CA LYS A 337 18.38 -1.47 -22.16
C LYS A 337 18.99 -0.32 -22.94
N LEU A 338 20.05 -0.60 -23.69
CA LEU A 338 20.67 0.39 -24.56
C LEU A 338 19.80 0.55 -25.82
N GLY A 339 19.42 1.79 -26.13
CA GLY A 339 18.72 2.14 -27.37
C GLY A 339 19.69 2.46 -28.51
N ASP A 340 19.19 3.13 -29.55
CA ASP A 340 19.95 3.55 -30.73
C ASP A 340 21.19 4.39 -30.39
N GLU A 341 21.15 5.10 -29.27
CA GLU A 341 22.27 5.85 -28.70
C GLU A 341 23.56 5.04 -28.53
N GLN A 342 23.50 3.71 -28.45
CA GLN A 342 24.70 2.86 -28.40
C GLN A 342 25.53 2.94 -29.68
N HIS A 343 24.90 3.19 -30.83
CA HIS A 343 25.53 3.24 -32.15
C HIS A 343 26.12 4.61 -32.50
N LEU A 344 25.92 5.63 -31.64
CA LEU A 344 26.50 6.96 -31.82
C LEU A 344 28.04 6.91 -31.79
N LYS A 345 28.68 7.43 -32.85
CA LYS A 345 30.13 7.61 -32.93
C LYS A 345 30.60 8.92 -32.31
N VAL A 346 29.73 9.92 -32.31
CA VAL A 346 29.92 11.24 -31.72
C VAL A 346 29.22 11.36 -30.38
N CYS A 347 29.60 12.35 -29.58
CA CYS A 347 28.92 12.69 -28.33
C CYS A 347 27.45 13.06 -28.57
N GLY A 348 27.18 13.86 -29.60
CA GLY A 348 25.84 14.27 -30.00
C GLY A 348 25.16 15.26 -29.04
N TYR A 349 25.86 15.79 -28.02
CA TYR A 349 25.27 16.80 -27.12
C TYR A 349 24.79 18.02 -27.91
N PRO A 350 23.55 18.50 -27.76
CA PRO A 350 23.02 19.59 -28.57
C PRO A 350 23.86 20.86 -28.47
N LYS A 351 24.43 21.34 -29.59
CA LYS A 351 25.25 22.56 -29.59
C LYS A 351 24.47 23.80 -29.18
N LYS A 352 23.18 23.83 -29.52
CA LYS A 352 22.23 24.87 -29.10
C LYS A 352 22.25 25.11 -27.59
N TRP A 353 22.58 24.09 -26.80
CA TRP A 353 22.67 24.18 -25.34
C TRP A 353 24.01 24.73 -24.86
N GLU A 354 25.08 24.55 -25.65
CA GLU A 354 26.44 25.01 -25.36
C GLU A 354 26.60 26.49 -25.76
N ASP A 355 25.98 26.91 -26.87
CA ASP A 355 26.06 28.28 -27.41
C ASP A 355 25.24 29.31 -26.62
N GLY A 356 24.60 28.91 -25.52
CA GLY A 356 23.70 29.77 -24.74
C GLY A 356 22.41 30.16 -25.48
N MET A 357 22.16 29.60 -26.66
CA MET A 357 20.98 29.87 -27.51
C MET A 357 19.66 29.48 -26.83
N ILE A 358 19.71 28.72 -25.73
CA ILE A 358 18.58 28.56 -24.83
C ILE A 358 18.59 29.65 -23.74
N GLU A 359 18.50 30.92 -24.13
CA GLU A 359 18.36 32.01 -23.14
C GLU A 359 17.01 31.92 -22.40
N THR A 360 16.03 31.25 -23.02
CA THR A 360 14.64 31.21 -22.54
C THR A 360 14.34 30.04 -21.60
N ALA A 361 14.99 28.88 -21.74
CA ALA A 361 14.72 27.73 -20.88
C ALA A 361 15.79 27.57 -19.80
N LYS A 362 15.45 27.99 -18.58
CA LYS A 362 16.25 27.80 -17.36
C LYS A 362 15.88 26.51 -16.63
N THR A 363 14.73 25.93 -16.96
CA THR A 363 14.21 24.72 -16.36
C THR A 363 14.00 23.61 -17.39
N VAL A 364 13.99 22.36 -16.93
CA VAL A 364 13.66 21.20 -17.78
C VAL A 364 12.23 21.32 -18.33
N SER A 365 11.31 21.89 -17.55
CA SER A 365 9.92 22.14 -17.98
C SER A 365 9.85 23.07 -19.18
N GLU A 366 10.54 24.21 -19.14
CA GLU A 366 10.61 25.14 -20.28
C GLU A 366 11.27 24.48 -21.50
N LEU A 367 12.28 23.63 -21.29
CA LEU A 367 12.95 22.88 -22.36
C LEU A 367 11.98 21.89 -23.06
N ILE A 368 11.12 21.22 -22.29
CA ILE A 368 10.11 20.28 -22.80
C ILE A 368 9.10 20.99 -23.71
N GLU A 369 8.71 22.21 -23.36
CA GLU A 369 7.71 23.00 -24.10
C GLU A 369 8.24 23.59 -25.41
N MET A 370 9.55 23.60 -25.63
CA MET A 370 10.12 24.15 -26.86
C MET A 370 9.76 23.31 -28.09
N GLU A 371 9.48 23.99 -29.21
CA GLU A 371 9.18 23.34 -30.49
C GLU A 371 10.40 22.56 -31.01
N ASP A 372 11.55 23.22 -31.09
CA ASP A 372 12.85 22.63 -31.43
C ASP A 372 13.83 22.69 -30.24
N PRO A 373 13.81 21.68 -29.35
CA PRO A 373 14.65 21.70 -28.16
C PRO A 373 16.12 21.39 -28.43
N PHE A 374 16.45 20.61 -29.47
CA PHE A 374 17.81 20.10 -29.69
C PHE A 374 18.57 20.84 -30.81
N GLY A 375 17.86 21.46 -31.76
CA GLY A 375 18.49 21.95 -32.99
C GLY A 375 19.01 20.82 -33.88
N GLU A 376 19.78 21.19 -34.90
CA GLU A 376 20.29 20.24 -35.90
C GLU A 376 21.66 19.67 -35.53
N GLU A 377 22.53 20.48 -34.92
CA GLU A 377 23.92 20.11 -34.65
C GLU A 377 24.15 19.61 -33.22
N GLY A 378 24.80 18.46 -33.10
CA GLY A 378 25.36 17.96 -31.85
C GLY A 378 26.89 18.09 -31.78
N CYS A 379 27.41 17.89 -30.57
CA CYS A 379 28.84 17.83 -30.27
C CYS A 379 29.50 16.71 -31.09
N ARG A 380 30.47 17.08 -31.93
CA ARG A 380 31.19 16.17 -32.85
C ARG A 380 32.48 15.58 -32.27
N THR A 381 32.69 15.67 -30.95
CA THR A 381 33.75 14.93 -30.26
C THR A 381 33.42 13.43 -30.26
N LYS A 382 34.43 12.56 -30.34
CA LYS A 382 34.22 11.10 -30.21
C LYS A 382 33.48 10.79 -28.90
N LYS A 383 32.43 9.97 -28.96
CA LYS A 383 31.51 9.69 -27.83
C LYS A 383 32.22 9.34 -26.51
N ASP A 384 33.22 8.45 -26.58
CA ASP A 384 33.94 7.98 -25.38
C ASP A 384 35.04 8.95 -24.89
N ALA A 385 35.40 9.94 -25.72
CA ALA A 385 36.45 10.93 -25.42
C ALA A 385 35.87 12.27 -24.94
N CYS A 386 34.55 12.48 -25.05
CA CYS A 386 33.93 13.72 -24.60
C CYS A 386 33.77 13.72 -23.08
N HIS A 387 34.55 14.56 -22.39
CA HIS A 387 34.48 14.72 -20.93
C HIS A 387 33.41 15.72 -20.49
N LYS A 388 33.15 16.77 -21.28
CA LYS A 388 32.13 17.80 -21.00
C LYS A 388 30.72 17.23 -20.89
N HIS A 389 30.38 16.27 -21.75
CA HIS A 389 29.02 15.76 -21.91
C HIS A 389 28.93 14.25 -21.63
N HIS A 390 29.57 13.81 -20.54
CA HIS A 390 29.61 12.40 -20.18
C HIS A 390 28.19 11.86 -20.01
N LYS A 391 27.82 10.87 -20.84
CA LYS A 391 26.52 10.16 -20.81
C LYS A 391 25.29 11.05 -20.66
N TRP A 392 25.30 12.22 -21.31
CA TRP A 392 24.20 13.18 -21.22
C TRP A 392 22.82 12.59 -21.63
N ILE A 393 22.78 11.64 -22.58
CA ILE A 393 21.52 11.02 -23.06
C ILE A 393 20.79 10.25 -21.95
N PRO A 394 21.39 9.22 -21.31
CA PRO A 394 20.72 8.54 -20.20
C PRO A 394 20.47 9.47 -19.01
N SER A 395 21.34 10.46 -18.75
CA SER A 395 21.08 11.45 -17.70
C SER A 395 19.83 12.28 -17.98
N LEU A 396 19.68 12.80 -19.21
CA LEU A 396 18.48 13.54 -19.64
C LEU A 396 17.23 12.65 -19.59
N ARG A 397 17.29 11.45 -20.17
CA ARG A 397 16.17 10.49 -20.10
C ARG A 397 15.80 10.20 -18.65
N GLY A 398 16.79 10.02 -17.77
CA GLY A 398 16.59 9.77 -16.35
C GLY A 398 15.92 10.91 -15.62
N THR A 399 16.27 12.16 -15.96
CA THR A 399 15.59 13.34 -15.44
C THR A 399 14.11 13.36 -15.85
N ILE A 400 13.80 13.10 -17.14
CA ILE A 400 12.41 13.05 -17.60
C ILE A 400 11.64 11.89 -16.96
N GLU A 401 12.25 10.71 -16.88
CA GLU A 401 11.66 9.54 -16.22
C GLU A 401 11.37 9.80 -14.72
N LEU A 402 12.21 10.59 -14.04
CA LEU A 402 11.98 11.03 -12.67
C LEU A 402 10.78 11.99 -12.57
N GLU A 403 10.69 12.98 -13.46
CA GLU A 403 9.54 13.88 -13.52
C GLU A 403 8.23 13.13 -13.80
N GLN A 404 8.27 12.15 -14.71
CA GLN A 404 7.15 11.23 -14.94
C GLN A 404 6.79 10.47 -13.66
N ALA A 405 7.76 9.90 -12.94
CA ALA A 405 7.50 9.21 -11.68
C ALA A 405 6.82 10.12 -10.63
N CYS A 406 7.28 11.36 -10.49
CA CYS A 406 6.68 12.36 -9.61
C CYS A 406 5.23 12.69 -10.02
N LEU A 407 4.99 12.86 -11.32
CA LEU A 407 3.67 13.14 -11.88
C LEU A 407 2.69 11.99 -11.60
N PHE A 408 3.12 10.75 -11.83
CA PHE A 408 2.31 9.57 -11.55
C PHE A 408 1.99 9.41 -10.06
N GLN A 409 2.94 9.73 -9.17
CA GLN A 409 2.69 9.75 -7.73
C GLN A 409 1.62 10.79 -7.38
N LYS A 410 1.68 11.98 -7.98
CA LYS A 410 0.68 13.02 -7.78
C LYS A 410 -0.70 12.62 -8.31
N MET A 411 -0.74 11.97 -9.47
CA MET A 411 -1.97 11.44 -10.05
C MET A 411 -2.64 10.43 -9.11
N TYR A 412 -1.86 9.53 -8.52
CA TYR A 412 -2.36 8.55 -7.55
C TYR A 412 -2.99 9.22 -6.31
N GLU A 413 -2.36 10.28 -5.78
CA GLU A 413 -2.92 11.06 -4.67
C GLU A 413 -4.29 11.66 -5.01
N LEU A 414 -4.42 12.22 -6.21
CA LEU A 414 -5.66 12.83 -6.70
C LEU A 414 -6.77 11.80 -6.93
N CYS A 415 -6.44 10.64 -7.49
CA CYS A 415 -7.38 9.52 -7.62
C CYS A 415 -7.90 9.07 -6.26
N HIS A 416 -7.02 8.94 -5.26
CA HIS A 416 -7.43 8.58 -3.91
C HIS A 416 -8.26 9.67 -3.22
N GLU A 417 -7.97 10.95 -3.46
CA GLU A 417 -8.80 12.06 -2.99
C GLU A 417 -10.20 12.02 -3.64
N MET A 418 -10.27 11.75 -4.94
CA MET A 418 -11.54 11.57 -5.66
C MET A 418 -12.35 10.40 -5.08
N HIS A 419 -11.70 9.26 -4.84
CA HIS A 419 -12.34 8.09 -4.22
C HIS A 419 -12.93 8.44 -2.84
N LYS A 420 -12.17 9.14 -1.99
CA LYS A 420 -12.68 9.60 -0.68
C LYS A 420 -13.89 10.52 -0.80
N LEU A 421 -13.89 11.45 -1.75
CA LEU A 421 -15.04 12.33 -1.99
C LEU A 421 -16.26 11.55 -2.47
N ASN A 422 -16.06 10.54 -3.32
CA ASN A 422 -17.13 9.67 -3.81
C ASN A 422 -17.71 8.81 -2.68
N ALA A 423 -16.86 8.14 -1.91
CA ALA A 423 -17.28 7.38 -0.73
C ALA A 423 -18.02 8.27 0.29
N HIS A 424 -17.60 9.52 0.46
CA HIS A 424 -18.32 10.47 1.30
C HIS A 424 -19.70 10.84 0.74
N ALA A 425 -19.80 11.13 -0.56
CA ALA A 425 -21.08 11.41 -1.22
C ALA A 425 -22.04 10.21 -1.11
N GLU A 426 -21.55 9.00 -1.35
CA GLU A 426 -22.33 7.77 -1.20
C GLU A 426 -22.77 7.52 0.24
N TRP A 427 -21.86 7.70 1.21
CA TRP A 427 -22.20 7.53 2.61
C TRP A 427 -23.33 8.46 3.05
N THR A 428 -23.28 9.72 2.63
CA THR A 428 -24.30 10.73 2.99
C THR A 428 -25.65 10.53 2.31
N THR A 429 -25.70 9.75 1.23
CA THR A 429 -26.95 9.41 0.54
C THR A 429 -27.49 8.03 0.91
N ASN A 430 -26.71 7.22 1.65
CA ASN A 430 -27.12 5.90 2.13
C ASN A 430 -28.24 6.01 3.20
N ALA A 431 -29.25 5.13 3.09
CA ALA A 431 -30.34 4.98 4.04
C ALA A 431 -29.88 4.88 5.50
N LEU A 432 -28.76 4.19 5.77
CA LEU A 432 -28.22 4.08 7.12
C LEU A 432 -27.79 5.44 7.67
N SER A 433 -27.06 6.23 6.87
CA SER A 433 -26.60 7.56 7.27
C SER A 433 -27.79 8.50 7.51
N ILE A 434 -28.78 8.50 6.60
CA ILE A 434 -30.01 9.29 6.72
C ILE A 434 -30.79 8.93 8.01
N MET A 435 -30.88 7.64 8.35
CA MET A 435 -31.52 7.19 9.60
C MET A 435 -30.76 7.66 10.85
N MET A 436 -29.42 7.74 10.79
CA MET A 436 -28.56 8.12 11.91
C MET A 436 -28.37 9.63 12.07
N HIS A 437 -28.74 10.45 11.06
CA HIS A 437 -28.49 11.90 10.99
C HIS A 437 -29.20 12.77 12.07
N LYS A 438 -29.87 12.18 13.08
CA LYS A 438 -30.27 12.97 14.26
C LYS A 438 -29.16 12.90 15.30
N GLN A 439 -28.48 14.03 15.50
CA GLN A 439 -28.13 14.43 16.86
C GLN A 439 -29.42 14.32 17.68
N PRO A 440 -29.43 13.64 18.85
CA PRO A 440 -30.60 13.67 19.70
C PRO A 440 -30.92 15.15 19.93
N ASN A 441 -32.12 15.59 19.53
CA ASN A 441 -32.68 16.77 20.15
C ASN A 441 -32.64 16.46 21.64
N ILE A 442 -31.72 17.10 22.36
CA ILE A 442 -31.73 17.08 23.81
C ILE A 442 -33.07 17.72 24.13
N ILE A 443 -34.06 16.87 24.43
CA ILE A 443 -35.32 17.33 24.97
C ILE A 443 -34.91 17.99 26.27
N ASP A 444 -35.04 19.32 26.31
CA ASP A 444 -34.82 20.09 27.51
C ASP A 444 -35.57 19.40 28.67
N SER A 445 -34.89 19.19 29.79
CA SER A 445 -35.43 18.43 30.94
C SER A 445 -36.79 18.98 31.37
N GLU A 446 -37.02 20.28 31.12
CA GLU A 446 -38.27 20.97 31.40
C GLU A 446 -39.41 20.56 30.44
N GLN A 447 -39.12 20.38 29.14
CA GLN A 447 -40.10 19.93 28.14
C GLN A 447 -40.52 18.46 28.34
N MET A 448 -39.59 17.60 28.79
CA MET A 448 -39.90 16.21 29.14
C MET A 448 -40.81 16.13 30.39
N SER A 449 -40.56 16.99 31.38
CA SER A 449 -41.39 17.11 32.59
C SER A 449 -42.82 17.54 32.27
N LEU A 450 -42.99 18.52 31.37
CA LEU A 450 -44.30 19.01 30.93
C LEU A 450 -45.08 17.95 30.14
N PHE A 451 -44.39 17.20 29.26
CA PHE A 451 -44.99 16.12 28.49
C PHE A 451 -45.43 14.94 29.36
N ASN A 452 -44.62 14.54 30.34
CA ASN A 452 -45.01 13.48 31.27
C ASN A 452 -46.23 13.88 32.11
N LYS A 453 -46.31 15.15 32.54
CA LYS A 453 -47.50 15.69 33.23
C LYS A 453 -48.75 15.64 32.36
N SER A 454 -48.67 15.99 31.07
CA SER A 454 -49.83 15.99 30.18
C SER A 454 -50.31 14.58 29.79
N GLN A 455 -49.42 13.58 29.75
CA GLN A 455 -49.79 12.18 29.53
C GLN A 455 -50.40 11.50 30.76
N SER A 456 -50.01 11.90 31.97
CA SER A 456 -50.66 11.41 33.21
C SER A 456 -52.07 11.97 33.44
N THR A 457 -52.44 13.06 32.77
CA THR A 457 -53.80 13.65 32.87
C THR A 457 -54.75 13.22 31.75
N SER A 458 -54.26 12.51 30.72
CA SER A 458 -55.04 12.14 29.54
C SER A 458 -55.28 10.64 29.38
N SER A 459 -54.76 9.81 30.30
CA SER A 459 -54.82 8.34 30.26
C SER A 459 -56.15 7.72 30.75
N SER A 460 -57.21 8.52 30.93
CA SER A 460 -58.54 8.05 31.36
C SER A 460 -59.61 8.06 30.25
N ALA A 461 -59.25 8.24 28.98
CA ALA A 461 -60.22 8.28 27.88
C ALA A 461 -59.80 7.44 26.66
N SER A 462 -60.39 6.24 26.59
CA SER A 462 -60.90 5.62 25.36
C SER A 462 -59.92 4.83 24.46
N ALA A 463 -60.01 3.51 24.62
CA ALA A 463 -59.65 2.48 23.65
C ALA A 463 -60.72 2.36 22.54
N HIS A 464 -60.32 2.08 21.28
CA HIS A 464 -60.79 0.94 20.46
C HIS A 464 -60.51 1.08 18.95
N GLY A 465 -59.93 0.01 18.38
CA GLY A 465 -60.16 -0.54 17.02
C GLY A 465 -59.40 0.11 15.85
N ALA A 466 -58.97 -0.57 14.79
CA ALA A 466 -58.87 -1.99 14.42
C ALA A 466 -57.99 -2.10 13.12
N THR A 467 -57.26 -3.22 13.00
CA THR A 467 -56.72 -3.99 11.83
C THR A 467 -57.14 -3.63 10.37
N THR A 468 -56.41 -3.85 9.26
CA THR A 468 -55.49 -4.95 8.79
C THR A 468 -54.85 -4.60 7.39
N PRO A 469 -53.87 -5.37 6.84
CA PRO A 469 -52.84 -4.94 5.85
C PRO A 469 -52.88 -5.62 4.45
N ILE A 470 -52.02 -5.19 3.50
CA ILE A 470 -51.69 -5.87 2.23
C ILE A 470 -50.17 -5.82 1.92
N SER A 471 -49.69 -6.92 1.35
CA SER A 471 -48.32 -7.42 1.09
C SER A 471 -47.68 -7.05 -0.26
N SER A 472 -46.34 -6.98 -0.33
CA SER A 472 -45.55 -7.36 -1.53
C SER A 472 -44.04 -7.59 -1.27
N THR A 473 -43.63 -8.81 -1.64
CA THR A 473 -42.39 -9.30 -2.29
C THR A 473 -41.01 -8.66 -2.07
N SER A 474 -40.08 -9.52 -1.66
CA SER A 474 -38.65 -9.38 -1.40
C SER A 474 -37.74 -9.59 -2.61
N SER A 475 -36.60 -8.89 -2.64
CA SER A 475 -35.36 -9.34 -3.26
C SER A 475 -34.17 -9.01 -2.34
N SER A 476 -33.33 -10.02 -2.12
CA SER A 476 -32.19 -10.05 -1.19
C SER A 476 -30.88 -9.81 -1.94
N SER A 477 -29.99 -9.00 -1.36
CA SER A 477 -28.56 -9.02 -1.70
C SER A 477 -27.72 -9.12 -0.43
N SER A 478 -26.85 -10.12 -0.44
CA SER A 478 -25.90 -10.52 0.60
C SER A 478 -24.62 -9.70 0.53
N SER A 479 -24.11 -9.29 1.70
CA SER A 479 -22.86 -8.57 1.88
C SER A 479 -21.66 -9.50 2.13
N SER A 480 -20.59 -9.37 1.35
CA SER A 480 -19.25 -9.87 1.70
C SER A 480 -18.15 -9.00 1.08
N SER A 481 -17.08 -8.77 1.85
CA SER A 481 -15.70 -8.36 1.45
C SER A 481 -15.39 -6.97 0.86
N LYS A 482 -15.63 -5.91 1.63
CA LYS A 482 -15.30 -4.49 1.38
C LYS A 482 -13.84 -4.08 1.08
N ASN A 483 -12.87 -4.99 1.08
CA ASN A 483 -11.46 -4.60 0.89
C ASN A 483 -10.91 -5.02 -0.48
N ASP A 484 -11.51 -6.03 -1.12
CA ASP A 484 -11.12 -6.48 -2.45
C ASP A 484 -11.83 -5.62 -3.52
N ASP A 485 -13.08 -5.23 -3.24
CA ASP A 485 -13.89 -4.34 -4.09
C ASP A 485 -13.19 -2.98 -4.34
N GLU A 486 -12.52 -2.40 -3.33
CA GLU A 486 -11.85 -1.08 -3.47
C GLU A 486 -10.62 -1.13 -4.41
N MET A 487 -9.94 -2.29 -4.50
CA MET A 487 -8.80 -2.49 -5.42
C MET A 487 -9.28 -2.82 -6.84
N GLU A 488 -10.41 -3.52 -6.96
CA GLU A 488 -11.03 -3.85 -8.24
C GLU A 488 -11.65 -2.61 -8.89
N ASP A 489 -12.36 -1.77 -8.12
CA ASP A 489 -12.93 -0.51 -8.60
C ASP A 489 -11.85 0.50 -9.05
N THR A 490 -10.70 0.53 -8.37
CA THR A 490 -9.57 1.39 -8.78
C THR A 490 -8.86 0.85 -10.01
N ALA A 491 -8.75 -0.47 -10.17
CA ALA A 491 -8.23 -1.09 -11.38
C ALA A 491 -9.16 -0.89 -12.58
N GLU A 492 -10.48 -1.01 -12.39
CA GLU A 492 -11.48 -0.78 -13.43
C GLU A 492 -11.53 0.70 -13.86
N PHE A 493 -11.42 1.65 -12.92
CA PHE A 493 -11.28 3.06 -13.24
C PHE A 493 -10.04 3.36 -14.10
N LEU A 494 -8.88 2.78 -13.75
CA LEU A 494 -7.64 2.95 -14.53
C LEU A 494 -7.73 2.29 -15.92
N ALA A 495 -8.40 1.14 -16.04
CA ALA A 495 -8.64 0.46 -17.31
C ALA A 495 -9.55 1.30 -18.22
N ASN A 496 -10.64 1.87 -17.70
CA ASN A 496 -11.54 2.73 -18.46
C ASN A 496 -10.82 4.02 -18.94
N LEU A 497 -9.92 4.57 -18.13
CA LEU A 497 -9.11 5.74 -18.51
C LEU A 497 -8.11 5.41 -19.63
N ALA A 498 -7.60 4.17 -19.68
CA ALA A 498 -6.73 3.70 -20.75
C ALA A 498 -7.51 3.51 -22.08
N VAL A 499 -8.73 2.95 -22.01
CA VAL A 499 -9.61 2.81 -23.20
C VAL A 499 -9.98 4.17 -23.78
N GLN A 500 -10.32 5.16 -22.95
CA GLN A 500 -10.58 6.53 -23.43
C GLN A 500 -9.36 7.14 -24.13
N LYS A 501 -8.14 6.89 -23.65
CA LYS A 501 -6.92 7.33 -24.32
C LYS A 501 -6.73 6.65 -25.69
N GLU A 502 -7.09 5.37 -25.82
CA GLU A 502 -7.02 4.64 -27.12
C GLU A 502 -8.05 5.18 -28.12
N GLU A 503 -9.28 5.46 -27.69
CA GLU A 503 -10.34 6.04 -28.52
C GLU A 503 -10.02 7.48 -28.97
N GLU A 504 -9.41 8.31 -28.11
CA GLU A 504 -8.93 9.65 -28.47
C GLU A 504 -7.76 9.61 -29.47
N THR A 505 -6.92 8.56 -29.45
CA THR A 505 -5.85 8.37 -30.43
C THR A 505 -6.28 7.74 -31.75
N GLN A 506 -7.48 7.13 -31.82
CA GLN A 506 -8.05 6.62 -33.08
C GLN A 506 -8.95 7.64 -33.78
N ASN A 507 -9.44 8.64 -33.06
CA ASN A 507 -10.29 9.72 -33.58
C ASN A 507 -9.52 11.02 -33.92
N ASN A 508 -8.20 11.02 -33.78
CA ASN A 508 -7.26 12.04 -34.29
C ASN A 508 -6.26 11.38 -35.24
#